data_AF-A0A5F9DN79-F1
#
_entry.id   AF-A0A5F9DN79-F1
#
_cell.length_a   1.000
_cell.length_b   1.000
_cell.length_c   1.000
_cell.angle_alpha   90.00
_cell.angle_beta   90.00
_cell.angle_gamma   90.00
#
_symmetry.space_group_name_H-M   'P 1'
#
loop_
_entity.id
_entity.type
_entity.pdbx_description
1 polymer ?
#
loop_
_entity_poly.entity_id
_entity_poly.type
_entity_poly.pdbx_seq_one_letter_code
_entity_poly.pdbx_strand_id
1 'polypeptide(L)'
;MSGKPKPHYFNGRGRMETVRWLLAAAGVEFEEQLFETREEFEELVQGGNLMYEQVPMVEIDGMHMVETRAILRYIAAKHNLYGRILQEQAWSKQCFLCRRELRFLGSLAAICSGVLDRVTENSFV
;
A
#
# COMPACT_ATOMS: atom_id res chain seq x y z
N MET A 1 0.90 -2.53 -22.18
CA MET A 1 2.12 -2.29 -21.39
C MET A 1 1.70 -1.37 -20.25
N SER A 2 1.58 -1.90 -19.04
CA SER A 2 1.24 -1.09 -17.87
C SER A 2 2.40 -0.15 -17.58
N GLY A 3 2.14 1.16 -17.47
CA GLY A 3 3.16 2.14 -17.08
C GLY A 3 3.66 1.90 -15.66
N LYS A 4 4.81 2.51 -15.32
CA LYS A 4 5.32 2.47 -13.94
C LYS A 4 4.26 3.06 -12.99
N PRO A 5 4.03 2.47 -11.80
CA PRO A 5 3.10 3.03 -10.84
C PRO A 5 3.53 4.44 -10.45
N LYS A 6 2.58 5.36 -10.34
CA LYS A 6 2.85 6.75 -9.91
C LYS A 6 2.12 7.08 -8.62
N PRO A 7 2.80 7.04 -7.47
CA PRO A 7 2.23 7.50 -6.22
C PRO A 7 2.22 9.03 -6.14
N HIS A 8 1.05 9.61 -5.86
CA HIS A 8 0.86 11.04 -5.62
C HIS A 8 0.69 11.32 -4.13
N TYR A 9 1.63 12.07 -3.55
CA TYR A 9 1.60 12.43 -2.12
C TYR A 9 2.42 13.67 -1.79
N PHE A 10 2.28 14.18 -0.56
CA PHE A 10 3.16 15.23 -0.06
C PHE A 10 4.58 14.71 0.20
N ASN A 11 5.56 15.60 0.19
CA ASN A 11 6.94 15.29 0.57
C ASN A 11 7.05 14.93 2.06
N GLY A 12 6.75 13.68 2.38
CA GLY A 12 6.79 13.13 3.73
C GLY A 12 6.43 11.64 3.75
N ARG A 13 6.61 11.00 4.91
CA ARG A 13 6.27 9.58 5.10
C ARG A 13 4.76 9.35 5.01
N GLY A 14 4.01 9.94 5.95
CA GLY A 14 2.55 9.86 6.04
C GLY A 14 1.99 8.45 5.84
N ARG A 15 0.85 8.36 5.13
CA ARG A 15 0.21 7.08 4.78
C ARG A 15 0.82 6.42 3.55
N MET A 16 1.49 7.19 2.69
CA MET A 16 2.11 6.70 1.46
C MET A 16 3.33 5.81 1.73
N GLU A 17 4.01 5.99 2.86
CA GLU A 17 5.18 5.19 3.24
C GLU A 17 4.91 3.68 3.14
N THR A 18 3.77 3.22 3.61
CA THR A 18 3.48 1.76 3.60
C THR A 18 3.35 1.24 2.16
N VAL A 19 2.89 2.08 1.23
CA VAL A 19 2.80 1.76 -0.20
C VAL A 19 4.20 1.69 -0.81
N ARG A 20 5.08 2.64 -0.50
CA ARG A 20 6.49 2.64 -0.94
C ARG A 20 7.21 1.35 -0.53
N TRP A 21 7.08 0.97 0.73
CA TRP A 21 7.67 -0.27 1.27
C TRP A 21 7.15 -1.51 0.54
N LEU A 22 5.85 -1.56 0.24
CA LEU A 22 5.27 -2.70 -0.46
C LEU A 22 5.74 -2.78 -1.92
N LEU A 23 5.81 -1.64 -2.62
CA LEU A 23 6.33 -1.57 -3.99
C LEU A 23 7.81 -1.98 -4.06
N ALA A 24 8.62 -1.49 -3.12
CA ALA A 24 10.02 -1.86 -2.99
C ALA A 24 10.19 -3.35 -2.68
N ALA A 25 9.40 -3.91 -1.75
CA ALA A 25 9.41 -5.33 -1.43
C ALA A 25 8.96 -6.22 -2.61
N ALA A 26 8.07 -5.71 -3.45
CA ALA A 26 7.64 -6.36 -4.70
C ALA A 26 8.67 -6.20 -5.84
N GLY A 27 9.77 -5.46 -5.64
CA GLY A 27 10.78 -5.20 -6.65
C GLY A 27 10.29 -4.33 -7.82
N VAL A 28 9.26 -3.50 -7.60
CA VAL A 28 8.66 -2.66 -8.63
C VAL A 28 9.28 -1.27 -8.59
N GLU A 29 9.84 -0.84 -9.72
CA GLU A 29 10.22 0.57 -9.90
C GLU A 29 8.96 1.44 -10.06
N PHE A 30 8.88 2.52 -9.30
CA PHE A 30 7.79 3.47 -9.34
C PHE A 30 8.33 4.91 -9.45
N GLU A 31 7.51 5.79 -10.00
CA GLU A 31 7.84 7.21 -10.17
C GLU A 31 6.94 8.05 -9.25
N GLU A 32 7.51 8.64 -8.20
CA GLU A 32 6.74 9.48 -7.29
C GLU A 32 6.53 10.88 -7.83
N GLN A 33 5.28 11.34 -7.74
CA GLN A 33 4.92 12.73 -7.96
C GLN A 33 4.59 13.37 -6.62
N LEU A 34 5.46 14.26 -6.18
CA LEU A 34 5.33 14.97 -4.91
C LEU A 34 4.57 16.27 -5.11
N PHE A 35 3.66 16.58 -4.19
CA PHE A 35 3.05 17.91 -4.12
C PHE A 35 3.99 18.84 -3.38
N GLU A 36 4.44 19.90 -4.05
CA GLU A 36 5.21 20.99 -3.44
C GLU A 36 4.30 22.17 -3.08
N THR A 37 3.28 22.41 -3.90
CA THR A 37 2.37 23.54 -3.76
C THR A 37 0.93 23.08 -3.47
N ARG A 38 0.10 23.99 -2.97
CA ARG A 38 -1.31 23.69 -2.68
C ARG A 38 -2.12 23.62 -3.98
N GLU A 39 -1.73 24.42 -4.95
CA GLU A 39 -2.33 24.56 -6.26
C GLU A 39 -2.31 23.22 -7.02
N GLU A 40 -1.18 22.50 -6.98
CA GLU A 40 -1.06 21.15 -7.57
C GLU A 40 -2.05 20.14 -6.97
N PHE A 41 -2.32 20.24 -5.67
CA PHE A 41 -3.31 19.39 -5.01
C PHE A 41 -4.74 19.77 -5.44
N GLU A 42 -5.04 21.06 -5.54
CA GLU A 42 -6.35 21.55 -5.97
C GLU A 42 -6.63 21.22 -7.44
N GLU A 43 -5.64 21.27 -8.32
CA GLU A 43 -5.75 20.80 -9.72
C GLU A 43 -6.11 19.32 -9.79
N LEU A 44 -5.52 18.48 -8.95
CA LEU A 44 -5.82 17.04 -8.91
C LEU A 44 -7.25 16.75 -8.43
N VAL A 45 -7.76 17.57 -7.50
CA VAL A 45 -9.15 17.50 -7.02
C VAL A 45 -10.10 17.96 -8.13
N GLN A 46 -9.83 19.09 -8.77
CA GLN A 46 -10.64 19.62 -9.87
C GLN A 46 -10.66 18.72 -11.11
N GLY A 47 -9.56 18.00 -11.37
CA GLY A 47 -9.45 17.03 -12.45
C GLY A 47 -10.38 15.82 -12.28
N GLY A 48 -11.03 15.64 -11.13
CA GLY A 48 -11.97 14.55 -10.89
C GLY A 48 -11.33 13.17 -10.76
N ASN A 49 -9.99 13.10 -10.71
CA ASN A 49 -9.24 11.85 -10.58
C ASN A 49 -9.29 11.26 -9.16
N LEU A 50 -9.68 12.06 -8.17
CA LEU A 50 -9.81 11.67 -6.77
C LEU A 50 -11.27 11.41 -6.40
N MET A 51 -11.66 10.14 -6.32
CA MET A 51 -13.04 9.75 -5.94
C MET A 51 -13.48 10.30 -4.57
N TYR A 52 -12.55 10.52 -3.63
CA TYR A 52 -12.83 11.04 -2.30
C TYR A 52 -12.11 12.37 -2.01
N GLU A 53 -11.55 13.02 -3.03
CA GLU A 53 -10.77 14.27 -2.86
C GLU A 53 -9.62 14.14 -1.84
N GLN A 54 -9.13 12.91 -1.64
CA GLN A 54 -8.16 12.56 -0.61
C GLN A 54 -6.96 11.83 -1.20
N VAL A 55 -5.79 12.12 -0.64
CA VAL A 55 -4.53 11.42 -0.89
C VAL A 55 -4.20 10.52 0.32
N PRO A 56 -3.55 9.37 0.14
CA PRO A 56 -2.75 8.94 -1.01
C PRO A 56 -3.55 8.40 -2.21
N MET A 57 -3.07 8.74 -3.41
CA MET A 57 -3.55 8.24 -4.70
C MET A 57 -2.39 7.59 -5.47
N VAL A 58 -2.64 6.49 -6.17
CA VAL A 58 -1.65 5.84 -7.04
C VAL A 58 -2.25 5.56 -8.40
N GLU A 59 -1.56 6.02 -9.45
CA GLU A 59 -1.85 5.62 -10.82
C GLU A 59 -1.19 4.27 -11.09
N ILE A 60 -1.98 3.23 -11.37
CA ILE A 60 -1.47 1.89 -11.66
C ILE A 60 -2.39 1.20 -12.67
N ASP A 61 -1.80 0.58 -13.70
CA ASP A 61 -2.55 -0.13 -14.77
C ASP A 61 -3.65 0.71 -15.45
N GLY A 62 -3.49 2.03 -15.51
CA GLY A 62 -4.49 2.96 -16.05
C GLY A 62 -5.65 3.28 -15.11
N MET A 63 -5.58 2.85 -13.85
CA MET A 63 -6.54 3.18 -12.80
C MET A 63 -5.96 4.24 -11.84
N HIS A 64 -6.80 5.18 -11.42
CA HIS A 64 -6.51 6.10 -10.32
C HIS A 64 -7.05 5.50 -9.03
N MET A 65 -6.19 4.81 -8.28
CA MET A 65 -6.59 4.16 -7.03
C MET A 65 -6.41 5.12 -5.86
N VAL A 66 -7.50 5.41 -5.17
CA VAL A 66 -7.49 6.12 -3.88
C VAL A 66 -7.66 5.12 -2.73
N GLU A 67 -7.44 5.57 -1.49
CA GLU A 67 -7.45 4.77 -0.25
C GLU A 67 -6.26 3.79 -0.10
N THR A 68 -5.47 3.99 0.96
CA THR A 68 -4.23 3.24 1.21
C THR A 68 -4.47 1.73 1.24
N ARG A 69 -5.59 1.27 1.80
CA ARG A 69 -5.89 -0.16 1.93
C ARG A 69 -6.23 -0.82 0.60
N ALA A 70 -6.91 -0.11 -0.28
CA ALA A 70 -7.26 -0.59 -1.60
C ALA A 70 -5.99 -0.73 -2.46
N ILE A 71 -5.14 0.29 -2.44
CA ILE A 71 -3.83 0.30 -3.11
C ILE A 71 -2.96 -0.88 -2.64
N LEU A 72 -2.76 -1.02 -1.33
CA LEU A 72 -1.92 -2.10 -0.77
C LEU A 72 -2.44 -3.48 -1.14
N ARG A 73 -3.76 -3.69 -1.07
CA ARG A 73 -4.38 -4.97 -1.42
C ARG A 73 -4.19 -5.28 -2.90
N TYR A 74 -4.33 -4.28 -3.77
CA TYR A 74 -4.14 -4.44 -5.20
C TYR A 74 -2.71 -4.84 -5.55
N ILE A 75 -1.72 -4.10 -5.02
CA ILE A 75 -0.29 -4.40 -5.23
C ILE A 75 0.05 -5.79 -4.67
N ALA A 76 -0.37 -6.09 -3.44
CA ALA A 76 -0.10 -7.39 -2.84
C ALA A 76 -0.72 -8.54 -3.64
N ALA A 77 -1.95 -8.39 -4.14
CA ALA A 77 -2.58 -9.41 -4.98
C ALA A 77 -1.87 -9.55 -6.34
N LYS A 78 -1.53 -8.43 -6.98
CA LYS A 78 -0.84 -8.40 -8.28
C LYS A 78 0.53 -9.08 -8.22
N HIS A 79 1.24 -8.96 -7.10
CA HIS A 79 2.57 -9.53 -6.90
C HIS A 79 2.58 -10.84 -6.09
N ASN A 80 1.41 -11.50 -5.91
CA ASN A 80 1.27 -12.76 -5.17
C ASN A 80 1.75 -12.70 -3.70
N LEU A 81 1.73 -11.52 -3.09
CA LEU A 81 2.09 -11.27 -1.68
C LEU A 81 0.88 -11.31 -0.73
N TYR A 82 -0.33 -11.57 -1.23
CA TYR A 82 -1.57 -11.48 -0.44
C TYR A 82 -2.06 -12.81 0.14
N GLY A 83 -1.31 -13.92 -0.03
CA GLY A 83 -1.74 -15.27 0.37
C GLY A 83 -2.59 -15.96 -0.70
N ARG A 84 -2.48 -17.29 -0.80
CA ARG A 84 -3.10 -18.09 -1.88
C ARG A 84 -4.52 -18.52 -1.52
N ILE A 85 -4.75 -18.85 -0.25
CA ILE A 85 -6.05 -19.29 0.26
C ILE A 85 -6.78 -18.17 1.00
N LEU A 86 -8.12 -18.28 1.08
CA LEU A 86 -8.96 -17.28 1.72
C LEU A 86 -8.58 -17.02 3.19
N GLN A 87 -8.14 -18.06 3.90
CA GLN A 87 -7.73 -17.97 5.30
C GLN A 87 -6.44 -17.14 5.48
N GLU A 88 -5.43 -17.37 4.63
CA GLU A 88 -4.20 -16.57 4.60
C GLU A 88 -4.51 -15.11 4.26
N GLN A 89 -5.36 -14.87 3.25
CA GLN A 89 -5.79 -13.52 2.89
C GLN A 89 -6.48 -12.80 4.05
N ALA A 90 -7.32 -13.53 4.81
CA ALA A 90 -7.98 -12.99 5.99
C ALA A 90 -6.97 -12.64 7.09
N TRP A 91 -5.99 -13.51 7.36
CA TRP A 91 -4.92 -13.24 8.33
C TRP A 91 -4.03 -12.08 7.91
N SER A 92 -3.59 -12.02 6.65
CA SER A 92 -2.83 -10.88 6.13
C SER A 92 -3.62 -9.59 6.31
N LYS A 93 -4.91 -9.57 5.96
CA LYS A 93 -5.79 -8.41 6.18
C LYS A 93 -5.91 -8.04 7.65
N GLN A 94 -6.01 -9.02 8.54
CA GLN A 94 -6.07 -8.82 9.99
C GLN A 94 -4.77 -8.23 10.53
N CYS A 95 -3.61 -8.76 10.13
CA CYS A 95 -2.30 -8.23 10.53
C CYS A 95 -2.09 -6.80 10.04
N PHE A 96 -2.47 -6.48 8.80
CA PHE A 96 -2.40 -5.10 8.28
C PHE A 96 -3.31 -4.15 9.06
N LEU A 97 -4.50 -4.59 9.44
CA LEU A 97 -5.43 -3.82 10.26
C LEU A 97 -4.88 -3.59 11.68
N CYS A 98 -4.46 -4.66 12.33
CA CYS A 98 -3.96 -4.64 13.70
C CYS A 98 -2.68 -3.79 13.80
N ARG A 99 -1.76 -3.86 12.82
CA ARG A 99 -0.54 -3.04 12.84
C ARG A 99 -0.82 -1.54 12.76
N ARG A 100 -1.94 -1.13 12.16
CA ARG A 100 -2.35 0.30 12.17
C ARG A 100 -2.82 0.73 13.56
N GLU A 101 -3.51 -0.14 14.28
CA GLU A 101 -3.86 0.07 15.69
C GLU A 101 -2.62 0.03 16.58
N LEU A 102 -1.62 -0.81 16.27
CA LEU A 102 -0.37 -0.88 17.02
C LEU A 102 0.59 0.30 16.74
N ARG A 103 0.36 1.13 15.71
CA ARG A 103 1.04 2.43 15.64
C ARG A 103 0.59 3.39 16.76
N PHE A 104 -0.53 3.12 17.44
CA PHE A 104 -0.90 3.78 18.70
C PHE A 104 -0.21 3.15 19.94
N LEU A 105 0.36 1.94 19.84
CA LEU A 105 0.98 1.22 20.95
C LEU A 105 2.30 0.59 20.48
N GLY A 106 3.38 1.38 20.53
CA GLY A 106 4.68 1.12 19.90
C GLY A 106 5.52 -0.07 20.39
N SER A 107 4.96 -1.20 20.83
CA SER A 107 5.73 -2.33 21.37
C SER A 107 5.55 -3.70 20.68
N LEU A 108 4.66 -3.87 19.69
CA LEU A 108 4.33 -5.20 19.15
C LEU A 108 4.90 -5.54 17.75
N ALA A 109 5.93 -4.82 17.28
CA ALA A 109 6.57 -5.15 16.01
C ALA A 109 7.18 -6.57 15.96
N ALA A 110 7.46 -7.20 17.10
CA ALA A 110 8.04 -8.53 17.21
C ALA A 110 7.07 -9.70 16.96
N ILE A 111 5.75 -9.48 17.05
CA ILE A 111 4.78 -10.59 16.84
C ILE A 111 4.51 -10.81 15.35
N CYS A 112 4.64 -9.77 14.52
CA CYS A 112 4.41 -9.91 13.07
C CYS A 112 5.57 -10.61 12.33
N SER A 113 6.81 -10.56 12.82
CA SER A 113 7.92 -11.33 12.22
C SER A 113 7.72 -12.83 12.40
N GLY A 114 7.33 -13.27 13.60
CA GLY A 114 7.10 -14.69 13.89
C GLY A 114 5.89 -15.32 13.17
N VAL A 115 4.93 -14.52 12.70
CA VAL A 115 3.83 -15.00 11.85
C VAL A 115 4.26 -15.11 10.39
N LEU A 116 5.14 -14.21 9.93
CA LEU A 116 5.67 -14.27 8.56
C LEU A 116 6.55 -15.51 8.37
N ASP A 117 7.40 -15.82 9.36
CA ASP A 117 8.27 -17.01 9.32
C ASP A 117 7.47 -18.33 9.35
N ARG A 118 6.40 -18.40 10.16
CA ARG A 118 5.52 -19.60 10.20
C ARG A 118 4.72 -19.83 8.91
N VAL A 119 4.35 -18.77 8.20
CA VAL A 119 3.64 -18.91 6.92
C VAL A 119 4.59 -19.37 5.81
N THR A 120 5.87 -18.97 5.84
CA THR A 120 6.87 -19.47 4.89
C THR A 120 7.30 -20.91 5.17
N GLU A 121 7.37 -21.34 6.43
CA GLU A 121 7.76 -22.72 6.77
C GLU A 121 6.69 -23.76 6.41
N ASN A 122 5.40 -23.40 6.43
CA ASN A 122 4.31 -24.34 6.14
C ASN A 122 3.98 -24.49 4.64
N SER A 123 4.78 -23.89 3.77
CA SER A 123 4.62 -23.94 2.29
C SER A 123 5.49 -25.00 1.61
N PHE A 124 6.33 -25.72 2.38
CA PHE A 124 7.26 -26.75 1.91
C PHE A 124 7.15 -28.03 2.75
N VAL A 125 5.96 -28.61 2.86
CA VAL A 125 5.74 -30.05 3.08
C VAL A 125 4.50 -30.48 2.31
#